data_AF-A0A5N5K8X4-F1
#
_entry.id   AF-A0A5N5K8X4-F1
#
_cell.length_a   1.000
_cell.length_b   1.000
_cell.length_c   1.000
_cell.angle_alpha   90.00
_cell.angle_beta   90.00
_cell.angle_gamma   90.00
#
_symmetry.space_group_name_H-M   'P 1'
#
loop_
_entity.id
_entity.type
_entity.pdbx_description
1 polymer ?
#
loop_
_entity_poly.entity_id
_entity_poly.type
_entity_poly.pdbx_seq_one_letter_code
_entity_poly.pdbx_strand_id
1 'polypeptide(L)'
;MNVYLCSSPFRVAYEHLHILHILKPMISRLRPPQASTRIVQRMHSVAMNGHGDLNNTHAIRAAAQLVVDPAYAYRSLTIPSHEDDADIRAKYRPFLLPDEFVADDWISKLELSTSLKLVESEILSKNQDRLRILVLYGSLRSRSYSKLLAFEAARILFRLGCDVRVYDPAGLPQKDDVQHDHPKVQELRELSKWSDGHVWVSPEQHGNLTGIFKQQIDWIPLSSGAVRPTQGRTLAIAQVSGGSQSFNAVNSLRMLGRWMRMFTIPNQSSVPKAYTQFTDEVDGSRMIPSGNRERLVDCMEELVKYTIIMRPHFDLFGDRYSEREERRMKEEKVAEAERVAKLQAVDLNSL
;
A
#
# COMPACT_ATOMS: atom_id res chain seq x y z
N MET A 1 -68.98 20.69 -0.06
CA MET A 1 -69.01 19.68 1.01
C MET A 1 -67.60 19.59 1.60
N ASN A 2 -67.42 20.19 2.80
CA ASN A 2 -66.35 20.11 3.83
C ASN A 2 -64.91 19.72 3.39
N VAL A 3 -63.80 20.46 3.54
CA VAL A 3 -63.27 21.46 4.51
C VAL A 3 -63.30 21.03 5.98
N TYR A 4 -62.10 20.87 6.58
CA TYR A 4 -61.59 21.33 7.92
C TYR A 4 -60.22 20.62 8.16
N LEU A 5 -59.03 21.24 8.26
CA LEU A 5 -58.42 22.18 9.24
C LEU A 5 -58.09 21.61 10.64
N CYS A 6 -56.91 22.01 11.14
CA CYS A 6 -56.42 22.04 12.54
C CYS A 6 -55.94 20.70 13.17
N SER A 7 -54.96 20.61 14.08
CA SER A 7 -54.07 21.57 14.77
C SER A 7 -53.21 20.79 15.79
N SER A 8 -51.93 21.14 15.99
CA SER A 8 -51.23 20.99 17.30
C SER A 8 -51.80 22.03 18.30
N PRO A 9 -51.53 22.07 19.64
CA PRO A 9 -50.37 21.59 20.43
C PRO A 9 -50.72 21.09 21.87
N PHE A 10 -49.73 20.77 22.73
CA PHE A 10 -49.69 20.91 24.23
C PHE A 10 -48.48 20.09 24.76
N ARG A 11 -47.35 20.65 25.25
CA ARG A 11 -47.00 21.38 26.50
C ARG A 11 -46.96 20.55 27.82
N VAL A 12 -45.72 20.43 28.34
CA VAL A 12 -45.22 20.67 29.73
C VAL A 12 -45.36 19.61 30.84
N ALA A 13 -44.21 19.23 31.43
CA ALA A 13 -43.80 19.25 32.87
C ALA A 13 -42.51 18.40 33.00
N TYR A 14 -41.30 18.84 33.39
CA TYR A 14 -40.77 19.56 34.58
C TYR A 14 -41.15 18.96 35.93
N GLU A 15 -40.18 18.30 36.59
CA GLU A 15 -39.72 18.44 38.00
C GLU A 15 -38.77 17.27 38.34
N HIS A 16 -37.49 17.52 38.67
CA HIS A 16 -36.92 17.69 40.03
C HIS A 16 -36.89 16.36 40.83
N LEU A 17 -35.83 15.94 41.54
CA LEU A 17 -34.89 16.67 42.41
C LEU A 17 -33.81 15.69 42.96
N HIS A 18 -32.64 16.24 43.36
CA HIS A 18 -31.71 15.79 44.45
C HIS A 18 -30.82 14.53 44.32
N ILE A 19 -29.58 14.40 44.84
CA ILE A 19 -28.57 15.17 45.63
C ILE A 19 -27.26 14.31 45.52
N LEU A 20 -26.09 14.78 45.05
CA LEU A 20 -24.99 15.55 45.67
C LEU A 20 -24.20 14.92 46.86
N HIS A 21 -22.88 14.74 46.61
CA HIS A 21 -21.71 14.60 47.51
C HIS A 21 -21.50 13.24 48.24
N ILE A 22 -20.28 12.70 48.39
CA ILE A 22 -19.18 13.20 49.26
C ILE A 22 -17.80 12.51 48.96
N LEU A 23 -16.77 13.35 48.77
CA LEU A 23 -15.34 13.33 49.20
C LEU A 23 -14.38 12.10 49.08
N LYS A 24 -13.23 12.35 48.41
CA LYS A 24 -11.85 11.78 48.62
C LYS A 24 -11.14 12.50 49.81
N PRO A 25 -9.89 12.21 50.25
CA PRO A 25 -9.01 11.01 50.25
C PRO A 25 -8.27 10.77 51.62
N MET A 26 -7.50 9.67 51.79
CA MET A 26 -6.43 9.61 52.81
C MET A 26 -5.28 8.62 52.46
N ILE A 27 -4.11 8.89 53.02
CA ILE A 27 -2.74 8.56 52.58
C ILE A 27 -2.07 7.46 53.46
N SER A 28 -1.25 6.62 52.81
CA SER A 28 0.03 6.00 53.25
C SER A 28 0.12 4.58 53.87
N ARG A 29 1.26 3.95 53.47
CA ARG A 29 2.03 2.81 54.03
C ARG A 29 1.41 1.44 53.72
N LEU A 30 2.03 0.58 52.90
CA LEU A 30 3.26 -0.17 53.19
C LEU A 30 4.02 -0.57 51.90
N ARG A 31 5.34 -0.74 51.98
CA ARG A 31 6.29 -1.21 50.95
C ARG A 31 7.21 -2.27 51.63
N PRO A 32 8.05 -3.06 50.92
CA PRO A 32 7.84 -4.18 49.99
C PRO A 32 8.57 -5.49 50.46
N PRO A 33 8.83 -6.49 49.59
CA PRO A 33 10.22 -6.68 49.10
C PRO A 33 10.33 -7.06 47.59
N GLN A 34 11.30 -6.47 46.85
CA GLN A 34 12.51 -7.08 46.20
C GLN A 34 12.23 -8.13 45.09
N ALA A 35 12.89 -8.23 43.94
CA ALA A 35 13.97 -7.51 43.26
C ALA A 35 13.97 -7.95 41.76
N SER A 36 14.42 -7.09 40.85
CA SER A 36 14.95 -7.51 39.53
C SER A 36 15.86 -6.42 39.00
N THR A 37 17.15 -6.74 38.95
CA THR A 37 18.26 -5.84 38.60
C THR A 37 18.34 -5.71 37.08
N ARG A 38 18.03 -4.54 36.52
CA ARG A 38 18.41 -4.17 35.14
C ARG A 38 19.84 -3.66 35.12
N ILE A 39 20.74 -4.40 34.48
CA ILE A 39 22.10 -3.95 34.18
C ILE A 39 22.00 -3.04 32.95
N VAL A 40 22.26 -1.74 33.12
CA VAL A 40 22.45 -0.78 32.03
C VAL A 40 23.96 -0.51 31.97
N GLN A 41 24.65 -1.10 30.99
CA GLN A 41 26.03 -0.71 30.68
C GLN A 41 26.01 0.66 29.99
N ARG A 42 26.43 1.71 30.70
CA ARG A 42 26.77 3.02 30.11
C ARG A 42 28.14 2.90 29.43
N MET A 43 28.16 2.83 28.10
CA MET A 43 29.37 3.14 27.35
C MET A 43 29.59 4.67 27.38
N HIS A 44 30.74 5.10 27.89
CA HIS A 44 31.15 6.50 27.82
C HIS A 44 31.55 6.81 26.36
N SER A 45 30.73 7.58 25.65
CA SER A 45 31.12 8.17 24.36
C SER A 45 31.95 9.43 24.63
N VAL A 46 33.20 9.43 24.18
CA VAL A 46 34.05 10.63 24.11
C VAL A 46 33.38 11.62 23.16
N ALA A 47 33.08 12.82 23.64
CA ALA A 47 32.52 13.89 22.81
C ALA A 47 33.61 14.42 21.86
N MET A 48 33.44 14.18 20.56
CA MET A 48 34.20 14.85 19.51
C MET A 48 33.34 15.99 18.96
N ASN A 49 33.91 17.19 18.87
CA ASN A 49 33.24 18.39 18.38
C ASN A 49 32.82 18.18 16.91
N GLY A 50 31.51 18.27 16.66
CA GLY A 50 30.84 17.97 15.39
C GLY A 50 31.13 18.95 14.26
N HIS A 51 32.36 18.93 13.74
CA HIS A 51 32.69 19.51 12.44
C HIS A 51 33.15 18.40 11.49
N GLY A 52 32.21 17.90 10.67
CA GLY A 52 32.52 17.08 9.50
C GLY A 52 32.29 15.58 9.60
N ASP A 53 31.57 15.08 10.62
CA ASP A 53 31.25 13.65 10.69
C ASP A 53 30.11 13.29 9.71
N LEU A 54 30.45 12.60 8.61
CA LEU A 54 29.50 12.05 7.63
C LEU A 54 28.44 11.15 8.30
N ASN A 55 28.75 10.59 9.47
CA ASN A 55 27.88 9.66 10.18
C ASN A 55 26.97 10.32 11.22
N ASN A 56 26.94 11.67 11.30
CA ASN A 56 26.05 12.50 12.12
C ASN A 56 25.47 11.77 13.36
N THR A 57 26.35 11.30 14.23
CA THR A 57 25.99 10.43 15.35
C THR A 57 25.06 11.12 16.36
N HIS A 58 25.02 12.46 16.34
CA HIS A 58 24.08 13.29 17.11
C HIS A 58 22.63 13.19 16.65
N ALA A 59 22.36 12.82 15.40
CA ALA A 59 21.01 12.64 14.86
C ALA A 59 20.46 11.21 15.02
N ILE A 60 21.25 10.30 15.62
CA ILE A 60 20.83 8.91 15.84
C ILE A 60 19.64 8.88 16.80
N ARG A 61 18.51 8.35 16.33
CA ARG A 61 17.37 8.02 17.19
C ARG A 61 17.63 6.66 17.83
N ALA A 62 17.30 6.52 19.11
CA ALA A 62 17.32 5.23 19.77
C ALA A 62 16.38 4.25 19.05
N ALA A 63 16.94 3.22 18.42
CA ALA A 63 16.21 2.17 17.75
C ALA A 63 16.16 0.93 18.65
N ALA A 64 14.95 0.41 18.90
CA ALA A 64 14.81 -0.87 19.55
C ALA A 64 15.16 -1.99 18.55
N GLN A 65 16.06 -2.89 18.93
CA GLN A 65 16.30 -4.09 18.15
C GLN A 65 15.11 -5.03 18.35
N LEU A 66 14.41 -5.37 17.27
CA LEU A 66 13.35 -6.37 17.30
C LEU A 66 13.99 -7.76 17.32
N VAL A 67 13.57 -8.59 18.27
CA VAL A 67 14.05 -9.97 18.39
C VAL A 67 13.22 -10.85 17.46
N VAL A 68 13.90 -11.71 16.70
CA VAL A 68 13.26 -12.72 15.83
C VAL A 68 12.37 -13.61 16.68
N ASP A 69 11.11 -13.76 16.28
CA ASP A 69 10.14 -14.63 16.95
C ASP A 69 10.24 -16.05 16.37
N PRO A 70 10.75 -17.05 17.13
CA PRO A 70 10.94 -18.40 16.61
C PRO A 70 9.64 -19.05 16.13
N ALA A 71 8.48 -18.64 16.65
CA ALA A 71 7.18 -19.15 16.22
C ALA A 71 6.83 -18.76 14.77
N TYR A 72 7.49 -17.74 14.22
CA TYR A 72 7.24 -17.24 12.86
C TYR A 72 8.40 -17.49 11.89
N ALA A 73 9.54 -18.01 12.35
CA ALA A 73 10.78 -18.12 11.55
C ALA A 73 10.61 -18.89 10.23
N TYR A 74 9.74 -19.89 10.19
CA TYR A 74 9.45 -20.69 8.97
C TYR A 74 7.97 -20.70 8.62
N ARG A 75 7.18 -19.81 9.21
CA ARG A 75 5.76 -19.75 8.93
C ARG A 75 5.54 -19.16 7.54
N SER A 76 4.46 -19.62 6.92
CA SER A 76 3.96 -19.10 5.65
C SER A 76 2.51 -18.71 5.85
N LEU A 77 2.12 -17.53 5.36
CA LEU A 77 0.73 -17.06 5.39
C LEU A 77 0.10 -17.07 3.99
N THR A 78 0.70 -17.80 3.04
CA THR A 78 0.18 -18.04 1.68
C THR A 78 -1.27 -18.48 1.69
N ILE A 79 -2.01 -18.13 0.63
CA ILE A 79 -3.38 -18.60 0.43
C ILE A 79 -3.32 -20.09 0.03
N PRO A 80 -3.92 -21.01 0.81
CA PRO A 80 -3.97 -22.42 0.46
C PRO A 80 -4.73 -22.65 -0.85
N SER A 81 -4.34 -23.65 -1.64
CA SER A 81 -4.96 -23.94 -2.93
C SER A 81 -6.48 -24.18 -2.88
N HIS A 82 -7.00 -24.68 -1.75
CA HIS A 82 -8.44 -24.92 -1.56
C HIS A 82 -9.23 -23.66 -1.14
N GLU A 83 -8.57 -22.63 -0.62
CA GLU A 83 -9.16 -21.32 -0.34
C GLU A 83 -8.94 -20.34 -1.49
N ASP A 84 -8.10 -20.70 -2.46
CA ASP A 84 -7.69 -19.86 -3.55
C ASP A 84 -8.57 -20.06 -4.79
N ASP A 85 -9.28 -19.01 -5.20
CA ASP A 85 -10.13 -19.05 -6.40
C ASP A 85 -9.33 -19.54 -7.62
N ALA A 86 -9.83 -20.59 -8.27
CA ALA A 86 -9.12 -21.30 -9.32
C ALA A 86 -8.83 -20.41 -10.54
N ASP A 87 -9.77 -19.55 -10.92
CA ASP A 87 -9.64 -18.65 -12.06
C ASP A 87 -8.63 -17.53 -11.77
N ILE A 88 -8.69 -16.94 -10.57
CA ILE A 88 -7.74 -15.93 -10.11
C ILE A 88 -6.33 -16.54 -10.02
N ARG A 89 -6.22 -17.74 -9.46
CA ARG A 89 -4.94 -18.45 -9.31
C ARG A 89 -4.30 -18.74 -10.66
N ALA A 90 -5.06 -19.32 -11.59
CA ALA A 90 -4.58 -19.62 -12.93
C ALA A 90 -4.20 -18.37 -13.71
N LYS A 91 -5.01 -17.31 -13.61
CA LYS A 91 -4.85 -16.10 -14.43
C LYS A 91 -3.79 -15.14 -13.91
N TYR A 92 -3.77 -14.88 -12.60
CA TYR A 92 -2.97 -13.80 -12.02
C TYR A 92 -1.80 -14.27 -11.16
N ARG A 93 -1.65 -15.58 -10.93
CA ARG A 93 -0.56 -16.14 -10.12
C ARG A 93 0.35 -17.11 -10.87
N PRO A 94 0.84 -16.76 -12.08
CA PRO A 94 1.80 -17.60 -12.81
C PRO A 94 3.17 -17.70 -12.13
N PHE A 95 3.39 -16.97 -11.04
CA PHE A 95 4.61 -17.03 -10.23
C PHE A 95 4.61 -18.20 -9.25
N LEU A 96 3.47 -18.84 -8.98
CA LEU A 96 3.41 -19.94 -8.03
C LEU A 96 4.24 -21.12 -8.52
N LEU A 97 5.00 -21.68 -7.61
CA LEU A 97 5.76 -22.90 -7.87
C LEU A 97 4.85 -24.11 -7.63
N PRO A 98 5.09 -25.24 -8.33
CA PRO A 98 4.49 -26.52 -7.96
C PRO A 98 4.84 -26.86 -6.50
N ASP A 99 3.89 -27.50 -5.78
CA ASP A 99 4.00 -27.74 -4.33
C ASP A 99 5.28 -28.48 -3.93
N GLU A 100 5.78 -29.37 -4.79
CA GLU A 100 7.03 -30.13 -4.60
C GLU A 100 8.28 -29.24 -4.47
N PHE A 101 8.28 -28.05 -5.07
CA PHE A 101 9.42 -27.12 -5.03
C PHE A 101 9.29 -26.02 -3.98
N VAL A 102 8.11 -25.86 -3.36
CA VAL A 102 7.85 -24.75 -2.44
C VAL A 102 8.68 -24.87 -1.17
N ALA A 103 8.79 -26.07 -0.58
CA ALA A 103 9.50 -26.26 0.69
C ALA A 103 11.01 -25.97 0.58
N ASP A 104 11.62 -26.31 -0.56
CA ASP A 104 13.05 -26.13 -0.79
C ASP A 104 13.42 -24.73 -1.30
N ASP A 105 12.43 -23.92 -1.64
CA ASP A 105 12.66 -22.59 -2.18
C ASP A 105 13.36 -21.65 -1.20
N TRP A 106 14.22 -20.77 -1.73
CA TRP A 106 14.93 -19.78 -0.92
C TRP A 106 13.97 -18.79 -0.24
N ILE A 107 12.80 -18.51 -0.83
CA ILE A 107 11.80 -17.62 -0.25
C ILE A 107 11.19 -18.23 1.01
N SER A 108 10.99 -19.56 1.03
CA SER A 108 10.50 -20.30 2.20
C SER A 108 11.49 -20.27 3.36
N LYS A 109 12.78 -20.05 3.07
CA LYS A 109 13.88 -19.98 4.04
C LYS A 109 14.18 -18.56 4.54
N LEU A 110 13.48 -17.52 4.05
CA LEU A 110 13.70 -16.14 4.52
C LEU A 110 13.23 -15.95 5.95
N GLU A 111 14.01 -15.22 6.73
CA GLU A 111 13.59 -14.70 8.03
C GLU A 111 12.68 -13.49 7.79
N LEU A 112 11.39 -13.65 8.06
CA LEU A 112 10.35 -12.61 7.88
C LEU A 112 9.44 -12.50 9.11
N SER A 113 9.92 -12.94 10.28
CA SER A 113 9.10 -13.14 11.49
C SER A 113 8.34 -11.88 11.91
N THR A 114 9.01 -10.73 11.88
CA THR A 114 8.42 -9.44 12.26
C THR A 114 7.22 -9.10 11.38
N SER A 115 7.35 -9.28 10.07
CA SER A 115 6.30 -8.94 9.11
C SER A 115 5.18 -9.96 9.08
N LEU A 116 5.49 -11.25 9.21
CA LEU A 116 4.49 -12.30 9.35
C LEU A 116 3.63 -12.08 10.60
N LYS A 117 4.26 -11.74 11.73
CA LYS A 117 3.58 -11.41 12.98
C LYS A 117 2.67 -10.21 12.83
N LEU A 118 3.15 -9.16 12.14
CA LEU A 118 2.36 -7.96 11.89
C LEU A 118 1.14 -8.26 11.00
N VAL A 119 1.31 -9.04 9.93
CA VAL A 119 0.18 -9.45 9.07
C VAL A 119 -0.81 -10.30 9.85
N GLU A 120 -0.34 -11.26 10.65
CA GLU A 120 -1.25 -12.08 11.46
C GLU A 120 -2.01 -11.24 12.48
N SER A 121 -1.37 -10.32 13.21
CA SER A 121 -2.02 -9.54 14.26
C SER A 121 -2.96 -8.46 13.73
N GLU A 122 -2.57 -7.80 12.63
CA GLU A 122 -3.30 -6.64 12.11
C GLU A 122 -4.32 -7.00 11.04
N ILE A 123 -4.14 -8.11 10.33
CA ILE A 123 -5.00 -8.50 9.21
C ILE A 123 -5.79 -9.75 9.55
N LEU A 124 -5.11 -10.89 9.76
CA LEU A 124 -5.78 -12.19 9.87
C LEU A 124 -6.57 -12.32 11.18
N SER A 125 -5.96 -11.98 12.33
CA SER A 125 -6.59 -12.08 13.65
C SER A 125 -7.76 -11.10 13.83
N LYS A 126 -7.76 -10.00 13.06
CA LYS A 126 -8.84 -9.00 13.04
C LYS A 126 -9.90 -9.30 11.96
N ASN A 127 -9.80 -10.46 11.32
CA ASN A 127 -10.69 -10.91 10.23
C ASN A 127 -10.86 -9.83 9.14
N GLN A 128 -9.76 -9.14 8.80
CA GLN A 128 -9.72 -8.17 7.72
C GLN A 128 -9.36 -8.86 6.41
N ASP A 129 -9.79 -8.29 5.29
CA ASP A 129 -9.33 -8.72 3.98
C ASP A 129 -7.79 -8.67 3.90
N ARG A 130 -7.21 -9.67 3.24
CA ARG A 130 -5.77 -9.70 2.94
C ARG A 130 -5.36 -8.46 2.17
N LEU A 131 -4.12 -8.01 2.35
CA LEU A 131 -3.57 -6.89 1.58
C LEU A 131 -3.55 -7.26 0.10
N ARG A 132 -4.16 -6.41 -0.73
CA ARG A 132 -4.31 -6.64 -2.17
C ARG A 132 -3.19 -5.95 -2.93
N ILE A 133 -2.29 -6.72 -3.54
CA ILE A 133 -1.13 -6.16 -4.25
C ILE A 133 -1.20 -6.46 -5.74
N LEU A 134 -1.22 -5.40 -6.55
CA LEU A 134 -1.10 -5.49 -8.01
C LEU A 134 0.36 -5.37 -8.43
N VAL A 135 0.84 -6.32 -9.22
CA VAL A 135 2.20 -6.32 -9.76
C VAL A 135 2.16 -6.06 -11.27
N LEU A 136 2.89 -5.05 -11.72
CA LEU A 136 3.04 -4.68 -13.13
C LEU A 136 4.51 -4.87 -13.56
N TYR A 137 4.72 -5.35 -14.79
CA TYR A 137 6.06 -5.50 -15.37
C TYR A 137 6.18 -4.87 -16.78
N GLY A 138 7.40 -4.48 -17.15
CA GLY A 138 7.65 -3.63 -18.33
C GLY A 138 8.22 -4.31 -19.58
N SER A 139 8.11 -5.62 -19.75
CA SER A 139 8.66 -6.29 -20.93
C SER A 139 7.90 -7.56 -21.31
N LEU A 140 7.61 -7.66 -22.62
CA LEU A 140 6.94 -8.77 -23.29
C LEU A 140 7.93 -9.75 -23.96
N ARG A 141 9.24 -9.59 -23.73
CA ARG A 141 10.24 -10.56 -24.22
C ARG A 141 9.95 -11.95 -23.65
N SER A 142 10.24 -13.00 -24.43
CA SER A 142 10.16 -14.39 -23.98
C SER A 142 10.89 -14.59 -22.66
N ARG A 143 12.17 -14.17 -22.61
CA ARG A 143 12.96 -14.07 -21.39
C ARG A 143 13.01 -12.63 -20.89
N SER A 144 12.07 -12.28 -20.01
CA SER A 144 11.92 -10.93 -19.46
C SER A 144 12.39 -10.86 -18.01
N TYR A 145 13.57 -10.29 -17.75
CA TYR A 145 14.09 -10.16 -16.38
C TYR A 145 13.24 -9.27 -15.47
N SER A 146 12.50 -8.29 -16.01
CA SER A 146 11.55 -7.53 -15.22
C SER A 146 10.34 -8.38 -14.80
N LYS A 147 9.90 -9.31 -15.66
CA LYS A 147 8.84 -10.28 -15.33
C LYS A 147 9.34 -11.28 -14.28
N LEU A 148 10.56 -11.79 -14.42
CA LEU A 148 11.17 -12.68 -13.42
C LEU A 148 11.32 -11.98 -12.06
N LEU A 149 11.82 -10.74 -12.03
CA LEU A 149 11.94 -9.96 -10.79
C LEU A 149 10.55 -9.67 -10.18
N ALA A 150 9.56 -9.36 -11.01
CA ALA A 150 8.17 -9.20 -10.56
C ALA A 150 7.60 -10.49 -9.94
N PHE A 151 7.95 -11.66 -10.47
CA PHE A 151 7.54 -12.95 -9.91
C PHE A 151 8.21 -13.24 -8.57
N GLU A 152 9.49 -12.91 -8.40
CA GLU A 152 10.14 -13.06 -7.08
C GLU A 152 9.53 -12.11 -6.04
N ALA A 153 9.26 -10.86 -6.42
CA ALA A 153 8.52 -9.92 -5.59
C ALA A 153 7.14 -10.48 -5.18
N ALA A 154 6.40 -11.02 -6.16
CA ALA A 154 5.08 -11.61 -5.93
C ALA A 154 5.13 -12.82 -4.99
N ARG A 155 6.13 -13.71 -5.11
CA ARG A 155 6.31 -14.86 -4.21
C ARG A 155 6.59 -14.43 -2.77
N ILE A 156 7.44 -13.42 -2.56
CA ILE A 156 7.73 -12.88 -1.22
C ILE A 156 6.45 -12.33 -0.59
N LEU A 157 5.70 -11.50 -1.31
CA LEU A 157 4.45 -10.92 -0.85
C LEU A 157 3.36 -11.98 -0.60
N PHE A 158 3.27 -12.99 -1.46
CA PHE A 158 2.35 -14.11 -1.28
C PHE A 158 2.68 -14.91 -0.02
N ARG A 159 3.98 -15.15 0.26
CA ARG A 159 4.43 -15.78 1.52
C ARG A 159 4.06 -14.95 2.76
N LEU A 160 4.17 -13.63 2.67
CA LEU A 160 3.74 -12.70 3.72
C LEU A 160 2.22 -12.68 3.93
N GLY A 161 1.44 -13.30 3.04
CA GLY A 161 -0.01 -13.45 3.16
C GLY A 161 -0.84 -12.41 2.42
N CYS A 162 -0.24 -11.68 1.48
CA CYS A 162 -0.96 -10.79 0.58
C CYS A 162 -1.74 -11.58 -0.50
N ASP A 163 -2.90 -11.06 -0.93
CA ASP A 163 -3.50 -11.46 -2.22
C ASP A 163 -2.75 -10.71 -3.32
N VAL A 164 -1.93 -11.42 -4.09
CA VAL A 164 -1.08 -10.85 -5.12
C VAL A 164 -1.61 -11.22 -6.50
N ARG A 165 -1.77 -10.23 -7.37
CA ARG A 165 -2.17 -10.42 -8.77
C ARG A 165 -1.17 -9.78 -9.70
N VAL A 166 -0.57 -10.57 -10.59
CA VAL A 166 0.32 -10.07 -11.63
C VAL A 166 -0.47 -9.86 -12.91
N TYR A 167 -0.44 -8.63 -13.44
CA TYR A 167 -1.09 -8.32 -14.70
C TYR A 167 -0.17 -8.65 -15.88
N ASP A 168 -0.67 -9.42 -16.85
CA ASP A 168 0.03 -9.64 -18.12
C ASP A 168 -0.34 -8.53 -19.12
N PRO A 169 0.60 -7.68 -19.57
CA PRO A 169 0.31 -6.61 -20.51
C PRO A 169 0.19 -7.07 -21.97
N ALA A 170 0.34 -8.38 -22.27
CA ALA A 170 0.15 -8.88 -23.63
C ALA A 170 -1.27 -8.56 -24.16
N GLY A 171 -1.33 -7.99 -25.37
CA GLY A 171 -2.59 -7.56 -25.99
C GLY A 171 -3.19 -6.27 -25.43
N LEU A 172 -2.51 -5.54 -24.53
CA LEU A 172 -2.94 -4.21 -24.13
C LEU A 172 -2.76 -3.23 -25.31
N PRO A 173 -3.83 -2.54 -25.78
CA PRO A 173 -3.73 -1.61 -26.90
C PRO A 173 -2.90 -0.38 -26.53
N GLN A 174 -2.42 0.33 -27.55
CA GLN A 174 -1.81 1.63 -27.34
C GLN A 174 -2.83 2.62 -26.79
N LYS A 175 -2.42 3.46 -25.84
CA LYS A 175 -3.32 4.46 -25.26
C LYS A 175 -3.83 5.41 -26.36
N ASP A 176 -5.13 5.36 -26.59
CA ASP A 176 -5.90 6.25 -27.44
C ASP A 176 -7.19 6.70 -26.73
N ASP A 177 -8.04 7.46 -27.41
CA ASP A 177 -9.27 8.01 -26.83
C ASP A 177 -10.53 7.17 -27.14
N VAL A 178 -10.37 5.95 -27.69
CA VAL A 178 -11.49 5.15 -28.18
C VAL A 178 -11.56 3.78 -27.51
N GLN A 179 -10.43 3.13 -27.26
CA GLN A 179 -10.36 1.73 -26.81
C GLN A 179 -10.56 1.57 -25.29
N HIS A 180 -11.36 2.43 -24.66
CA HIS A 180 -11.64 2.37 -23.23
C HIS A 180 -12.28 1.06 -22.80
N ASP A 181 -13.10 0.44 -23.65
CA ASP A 181 -13.82 -0.82 -23.36
C ASP A 181 -13.03 -2.08 -23.73
N HIS A 182 -11.78 -1.93 -24.18
CA HIS A 182 -10.94 -3.08 -24.51
C HIS A 182 -10.75 -3.98 -23.28
N PRO A 183 -10.91 -5.32 -23.39
CA PRO A 183 -10.89 -6.22 -22.23
C PRO A 183 -9.64 -6.08 -21.35
N LYS A 184 -8.46 -5.92 -21.95
CA LYS A 184 -7.19 -5.68 -21.24
C LYS A 184 -7.14 -4.34 -20.48
N VAL A 185 -7.78 -3.31 -21.03
CA VAL A 185 -7.86 -1.98 -20.38
C VAL A 185 -8.78 -2.06 -19.17
N GLN A 186 -9.94 -2.69 -19.32
CA GLN A 186 -10.90 -2.91 -18.24
C GLN A 186 -10.30 -3.77 -17.12
N GLU A 187 -9.63 -4.87 -17.50
CA GLU A 187 -8.90 -5.73 -16.56
C GLU A 187 -7.86 -4.94 -15.75
N LEU A 188 -7.02 -4.14 -16.40
CA LEU A 188 -6.00 -3.34 -15.73
C LEU A 188 -6.61 -2.33 -14.75
N ARG A 189 -7.70 -1.66 -15.17
CA ARG A 189 -8.40 -0.67 -14.35
C ARG A 189 -9.06 -1.31 -13.13
N GLU A 190 -9.73 -2.44 -13.30
CA GLU A 190 -10.36 -3.17 -12.19
C GLU A 190 -9.31 -3.74 -11.22
N LEU A 191 -8.17 -4.22 -11.72
CA LEU A 191 -7.05 -4.62 -10.87
C LEU A 191 -6.47 -3.44 -10.08
N SER A 192 -6.30 -2.27 -10.71
CA SER A 192 -5.83 -1.08 -10.01
C SER A 192 -6.85 -0.61 -8.96
N LYS A 193 -8.14 -0.70 -9.25
CA LYS A 193 -9.20 -0.35 -8.31
C LYS A 193 -9.24 -1.32 -7.12
N TRP A 194 -9.04 -2.62 -7.38
CA TRP A 194 -9.02 -3.68 -6.38
C TRP A 194 -7.86 -3.58 -5.40
N SER A 195 -6.71 -3.06 -5.81
CA SER A 195 -5.47 -3.08 -5.02
C SER A 195 -5.48 -2.13 -3.81
N ASP A 196 -4.72 -2.48 -2.78
CA ASP A 196 -4.30 -1.61 -1.67
C ASP A 196 -2.92 -0.99 -1.94
N GLY A 197 -2.09 -1.69 -2.73
CA GLY A 197 -0.74 -1.28 -3.10
C GLY A 197 -0.26 -1.91 -4.40
N HIS A 198 0.75 -1.30 -5.03
CA HIS A 198 1.34 -1.80 -6.28
C HIS A 198 2.83 -2.15 -6.13
N VAL A 199 3.29 -3.06 -6.98
CA VAL A 199 4.71 -3.25 -7.31
C VAL A 199 4.91 -2.96 -8.79
N TRP A 200 5.80 -2.01 -9.11
CA TRP A 200 6.09 -1.60 -10.48
C TRP A 200 7.51 -2.00 -10.88
N VAL A 201 7.65 -2.89 -11.86
CA VAL A 201 8.94 -3.41 -12.31
C VAL A 201 9.20 -3.07 -13.78
N SER A 202 10.00 -2.05 -14.05
CA SER A 202 10.39 -1.69 -15.42
C SER A 202 11.81 -2.11 -15.74
N PRO A 203 12.10 -2.66 -16.93
CA PRO A 203 13.45 -2.60 -17.47
C PRO A 203 13.89 -1.16 -17.66
N GLU A 204 15.19 -0.95 -17.71
CA GLU A 204 15.78 0.25 -18.30
C GLU A 204 16.11 -0.03 -19.77
N GLN A 205 15.46 0.71 -20.67
CA GLN A 205 15.69 0.65 -22.11
C GLN A 205 16.02 2.05 -22.63
N HIS A 206 17.15 2.17 -23.33
CA HIS A 206 17.71 3.45 -23.76
C HIS A 206 17.81 4.48 -22.61
N GLY A 207 18.16 4.00 -21.41
CA GLY A 207 18.36 4.84 -20.22
C GLY A 207 17.07 5.34 -19.55
N ASN A 208 15.89 4.79 -19.89
CA ASN A 208 14.62 5.21 -19.30
C ASN A 208 13.67 4.01 -19.06
N LEU A 209 12.53 4.24 -18.41
CA LEU A 209 11.46 3.24 -18.28
C LEU A 209 10.90 2.86 -19.66
N THR A 210 10.37 1.65 -19.77
CA THR A 210 9.91 1.13 -21.06
C THR A 210 8.56 1.70 -21.50
N GLY A 211 8.35 1.81 -22.81
CA GLY A 211 7.05 2.19 -23.36
C GLY A 211 5.93 1.20 -22.98
N ILE A 212 6.24 -0.09 -22.87
CA ILE A 212 5.28 -1.12 -22.39
C ILE A 212 4.83 -0.81 -20.95
N PHE A 213 5.76 -0.43 -20.08
CA PHE A 213 5.41 -0.06 -18.71
C PHE A 213 4.60 1.23 -18.68
N LYS A 214 5.03 2.25 -19.43
CA LYS A 214 4.38 3.56 -19.47
C LYS A 214 2.92 3.46 -19.95
N GLN A 215 2.67 2.65 -20.99
CA GLN A 215 1.32 2.44 -21.52
C GLN A 215 0.36 1.85 -20.48
N GLN A 216 0.82 0.95 -19.63
CA GLN A 216 -0.01 0.43 -18.53
C GLN A 216 -0.46 1.57 -17.60
N ILE A 217 0.48 2.43 -17.17
CA ILE A 217 0.14 3.57 -16.30
C ILE A 217 -0.77 4.57 -17.01
N ASP A 218 -0.57 4.81 -18.31
CA ASP A 218 -1.38 5.75 -19.09
C ASP A 218 -2.84 5.31 -19.26
N TRP A 219 -3.12 4.01 -19.15
CA TRP A 219 -4.47 3.47 -19.14
C TRP A 219 -5.20 3.61 -17.80
N ILE A 220 -4.47 3.87 -16.71
CA ILE A 220 -5.03 4.06 -15.37
C ILE A 220 -5.35 5.54 -15.17
N PRO A 221 -6.64 5.94 -15.12
CA PRO A 221 -7.00 7.33 -14.93
C PRO A 221 -6.80 7.76 -13.47
N LEU A 222 -6.54 9.04 -13.23
CA LEU A 222 -6.53 9.62 -11.88
C LEU A 222 -7.92 9.64 -11.23
N SER A 223 -8.97 9.76 -12.05
CA SER A 223 -10.36 9.77 -11.62
C SER A 223 -11.25 9.12 -12.67
N SER A 224 -12.17 8.26 -12.23
CA SER A 224 -13.28 7.75 -13.02
C SER A 224 -14.57 8.01 -12.24
N GLY A 225 -15.20 9.16 -12.52
CA GLY A 225 -16.26 9.69 -11.66
C GLY A 225 -15.74 9.98 -10.25
N ALA A 226 -16.34 9.35 -9.24
CA ALA A 226 -15.94 9.47 -7.83
C ALA A 226 -14.77 8.54 -7.44
N VAL A 227 -14.45 7.53 -8.26
CA VAL A 227 -13.44 6.53 -7.92
C VAL A 227 -12.05 7.03 -8.32
N ARG A 228 -11.10 6.97 -7.38
CA ARG A 228 -9.68 7.29 -7.61
C ARG A 228 -8.85 5.98 -7.54
N PRO A 229 -8.53 5.34 -8.68
CA PRO A 229 -7.94 4.00 -8.71
C PRO A 229 -6.51 3.86 -8.16
N THR A 230 -5.79 4.96 -7.92
CA THR A 230 -4.41 4.92 -7.40
C THR A 230 -4.15 5.82 -6.21
N GLN A 231 -4.95 6.88 -6.02
CA GLN A 231 -4.74 7.84 -4.94
C GLN A 231 -4.66 7.10 -3.60
N GLY A 232 -3.69 7.45 -2.74
CA GLY A 232 -3.59 6.94 -1.36
C GLY A 232 -3.06 5.50 -1.21
N ARG A 233 -2.89 4.77 -2.32
CA ARG A 233 -2.32 3.40 -2.31
C ARG A 233 -0.81 3.43 -2.16
N THR A 234 -0.24 2.37 -1.60
CA THR A 234 1.22 2.23 -1.47
C THR A 234 1.85 1.76 -2.78
N LEU A 235 3.12 2.09 -3.00
CA LEU A 235 3.85 1.71 -4.21
C LEU A 235 5.29 1.32 -3.87
N ALA A 236 5.70 0.12 -4.28
CA ALA A 236 7.10 -0.26 -4.40
C ALA A 236 7.54 -0.23 -5.87
N ILE A 237 8.77 0.21 -6.11
CA ILE A 237 9.34 0.33 -7.45
C ILE A 237 10.62 -0.48 -7.56
N ALA A 238 10.79 -1.14 -8.70
CA ALA A 238 11.99 -1.88 -9.03
C ALA A 238 12.37 -1.69 -10.50
N GLN A 239 13.66 -1.82 -10.80
CA GLN A 239 14.15 -1.92 -12.16
C GLN A 239 15.13 -3.07 -12.37
N VAL A 240 15.26 -3.46 -13.63
CA VAL A 240 16.35 -4.31 -14.12
C VAL A 240 17.10 -3.59 -15.25
N SER A 241 18.41 -3.78 -15.33
CA SER A 241 19.24 -3.30 -16.43
C SER A 241 20.08 -4.44 -17.01
N GLY A 242 20.30 -4.40 -18.32
CA GLY A 242 21.28 -5.27 -18.97
C GLY A 242 22.73 -4.83 -18.74
N GLY A 243 22.94 -3.57 -18.37
CA GLY A 243 24.27 -2.97 -18.18
C GLY A 243 24.64 -2.78 -16.72
N SER A 244 25.58 -1.85 -16.49
CA SER A 244 25.95 -1.39 -15.15
C SER A 244 24.76 -0.82 -14.38
N GLN A 245 24.94 -0.66 -13.06
CA GLN A 245 23.90 -0.15 -12.19
C GLN A 245 23.47 1.26 -12.61
N SER A 246 22.16 1.46 -12.61
CA SER A 246 21.50 2.71 -12.96
C SER A 246 20.25 2.84 -12.08
N PHE A 247 19.70 4.05 -12.01
CA PHE A 247 18.49 4.34 -11.26
C PHE A 247 17.47 5.14 -12.09
N ASN A 248 17.69 5.28 -13.40
CA ASN A 248 16.88 6.17 -14.21
C ASN A 248 15.42 5.70 -14.27
N ALA A 249 15.20 4.41 -14.52
CA ALA A 249 13.84 3.87 -14.59
C ALA A 249 13.12 4.00 -13.24
N VAL A 250 13.73 3.65 -12.10
CA VAL A 250 13.10 3.84 -10.78
C VAL A 250 12.89 5.30 -10.42
N ASN A 251 13.78 6.22 -10.82
CA ASN A 251 13.56 7.65 -10.61
C ASN A 251 12.33 8.15 -11.37
N SER A 252 12.16 7.73 -12.62
CA SER A 252 10.96 8.05 -13.39
C SER A 252 9.70 7.39 -12.82
N LEU A 253 9.78 6.12 -12.37
CA LEU A 253 8.67 5.43 -11.72
C LEU A 253 8.26 6.12 -10.41
N ARG A 254 9.21 6.64 -9.62
CA ARG A 254 8.92 7.41 -8.40
C ARG A 254 8.18 8.70 -8.72
N MET A 255 8.60 9.41 -9.76
CA MET A 255 7.90 10.61 -10.23
C MET A 255 6.49 10.29 -10.75
N LEU A 256 6.32 9.17 -11.47
CA LEU A 256 5.02 8.67 -11.89
C LEU A 256 4.15 8.29 -10.68
N GLY A 257 4.69 7.60 -9.68
CA GLY A 257 3.98 7.24 -8.45
C GLY A 257 3.43 8.47 -7.71
N ARG A 258 4.26 9.52 -7.62
CA ARG A 258 3.82 10.84 -7.12
C ARG A 258 2.68 11.42 -7.95
N TRP A 259 2.78 11.37 -9.28
CA TRP A 259 1.73 11.88 -10.18
C TRP A 259 0.41 11.11 -10.00
N MET A 260 0.50 9.79 -9.82
CA MET A 260 -0.62 8.90 -9.52
C MET A 260 -1.11 9.01 -8.07
N ARG A 261 -0.56 9.94 -7.28
CA ARG A 261 -0.91 10.21 -5.88
C ARG A 261 -0.76 8.98 -4.97
N MET A 262 0.20 8.11 -5.30
CA MET A 262 0.55 6.94 -4.52
C MET A 262 1.63 7.28 -3.49
N PHE A 263 1.62 6.59 -2.35
CA PHE A 263 2.71 6.64 -1.40
C PHE A 263 3.82 5.69 -1.84
N THR A 264 4.82 6.23 -2.52
CA THR A 264 5.97 5.43 -2.97
C THR A 264 6.92 5.22 -1.79
N ILE A 265 7.11 3.96 -1.39
CA ILE A 265 7.97 3.65 -0.24
C ILE A 265 9.41 4.13 -0.48
N PRO A 266 10.17 4.46 0.59
CA PRO A 266 11.54 4.93 0.47
C PRO A 266 12.45 3.95 -0.28
N ASN A 267 12.36 2.67 0.07
CA ASN A 267 13.26 1.65 -0.48
C ASN A 267 12.88 1.28 -1.92
N GLN A 268 13.88 0.86 -2.70
CA GLN A 268 13.72 0.49 -4.10
C GLN A 268 14.78 -0.50 -4.55
N SER A 269 14.46 -1.33 -5.54
CA SER A 269 15.36 -2.33 -6.10
C SER A 269 15.86 -1.91 -7.49
N SER A 270 17.17 -1.99 -7.72
CA SER A 270 17.77 -1.82 -9.05
C SER A 270 18.79 -2.93 -9.28
N VAL A 271 18.47 -3.83 -10.19
CA VAL A 271 19.27 -5.03 -10.47
C VAL A 271 20.13 -4.79 -11.73
N PRO A 272 21.45 -4.54 -11.59
CA PRO A 272 22.36 -4.44 -12.73
C PRO A 272 22.65 -5.80 -13.35
N LYS A 273 23.09 -5.80 -14.61
CA LYS A 273 23.48 -7.01 -15.37
C LYS A 273 22.52 -8.16 -15.11
N ALA A 274 21.21 -7.91 -15.21
CA ALA A 274 20.19 -8.81 -14.69
C ALA A 274 20.29 -10.24 -15.25
N TYR A 275 20.85 -10.41 -16.45
CA TYR A 275 21.13 -11.72 -17.03
C TYR A 275 22.07 -12.61 -16.22
N THR A 276 22.90 -12.06 -15.33
CA THR A 276 23.77 -12.83 -14.42
C THR A 276 23.13 -13.07 -13.05
N GLN A 277 21.94 -12.51 -12.80
CA GLN A 277 21.30 -12.52 -11.48
C GLN A 277 20.17 -13.55 -11.38
N PHE A 278 19.92 -14.30 -12.45
CA PHE A 278 18.91 -15.36 -12.50
C PHE A 278 19.54 -16.65 -13.00
N THR A 279 19.09 -17.78 -12.48
CA THR A 279 19.43 -19.11 -13.01
C THR A 279 18.92 -19.28 -14.43
N ASP A 280 19.39 -20.34 -15.10
CA ASP A 280 18.95 -20.66 -16.44
C ASP A 280 17.47 -21.07 -16.49
N GLU A 281 16.90 -21.04 -17.69
CA GLU A 281 15.48 -21.38 -17.90
C GLU A 281 15.19 -22.83 -17.50
N VAL A 282 16.14 -23.74 -17.77
CA VAL A 282 16.10 -25.14 -17.34
C VAL A 282 16.10 -25.29 -15.81
N ASP A 283 16.70 -24.34 -15.09
CA ASP A 283 16.80 -24.32 -13.64
C ASP A 283 15.73 -23.41 -12.99
N GLY A 284 14.65 -23.10 -13.73
CA GLY A 284 13.47 -22.40 -13.21
C GLY A 284 13.56 -20.87 -13.17
N SER A 285 14.59 -20.25 -13.76
CA SER A 285 14.73 -18.77 -13.87
C SER A 285 14.62 -18.02 -12.53
N ARG A 286 15.29 -18.53 -11.49
CA ARG A 286 15.21 -18.03 -10.10
C ARG A 286 16.33 -17.06 -9.78
N MET A 287 16.04 -16.08 -8.94
CA MET A 287 17.05 -15.08 -8.55
C MET A 287 18.12 -15.70 -7.66
N ILE A 288 19.39 -15.52 -8.04
CA ILE A 288 20.53 -16.08 -7.31
C ILE A 288 20.82 -15.28 -6.03
N PRO A 289 21.50 -15.88 -5.03
CA PRO A 289 21.95 -15.16 -3.84
C PRO A 289 22.82 -13.94 -4.17
N SER A 290 22.36 -12.75 -3.79
CA SER A 290 23.11 -11.50 -3.91
C SER A 290 22.51 -10.41 -3.02
N GLY A 291 23.24 -9.31 -2.80
CA GLY A 291 22.70 -8.13 -2.11
C GLY A 291 21.51 -7.49 -2.85
N ASN A 292 21.37 -7.72 -4.17
CA ASN A 292 20.18 -7.30 -4.92
C ASN A 292 18.95 -8.12 -4.54
N ARG A 293 19.15 -9.41 -4.22
CA ARG A 293 18.08 -10.29 -3.77
C ARG A 293 17.61 -9.89 -2.36
N GLU A 294 18.55 -9.61 -1.47
CA GLU A 294 18.26 -9.08 -0.12
C GLU A 294 17.51 -7.77 -0.20
N ARG A 295 17.96 -6.83 -1.07
CA ARG A 295 17.27 -5.57 -1.29
C ARG A 295 15.83 -5.73 -1.79
N LEU A 296 15.57 -6.73 -2.64
CA LEU A 296 14.21 -7.02 -3.08
C LEU A 296 13.32 -7.46 -1.91
N VAL A 297 13.85 -8.30 -1.01
CA VAL A 297 13.16 -8.73 0.21
C VAL A 297 12.84 -7.51 1.09
N ASP A 298 13.82 -6.63 1.33
CA ASP A 298 13.62 -5.40 2.11
C ASP A 298 12.47 -4.55 1.54
N CYS A 299 12.42 -4.39 0.21
CA CYS A 299 11.39 -3.59 -0.45
C CYS A 299 9.99 -4.20 -0.27
N MET A 300 9.85 -5.53 -0.38
CA MET A 300 8.55 -6.19 -0.23
C MET A 300 8.10 -6.20 1.23
N GLU A 301 9.04 -6.38 2.16
CA GLU A 301 8.78 -6.30 3.59
C GLU A 301 8.30 -4.89 3.98
N GLU A 302 9.02 -3.86 3.52
CA GLU A 302 8.69 -2.47 3.73
C GLU A 302 7.33 -2.10 3.13
N LEU A 303 7.03 -2.58 1.91
CA LEU A 303 5.72 -2.38 1.28
C LEU A 303 4.59 -2.90 2.16
N VAL A 304 4.70 -4.12 2.69
CA VAL A 304 3.69 -4.72 3.56
C VAL A 304 3.49 -3.90 4.82
N LYS A 305 4.58 -3.53 5.52
CA LYS A 305 4.53 -2.71 6.74
C LYS A 305 3.81 -1.38 6.50
N TYR A 306 4.19 -0.64 5.45
CA TYR A 306 3.53 0.64 5.13
C TYR A 306 2.07 0.46 4.73
N THR A 307 1.74 -0.59 3.98
CA THR A 307 0.36 -0.84 3.53
C THR A 307 -0.55 -1.13 4.72
N ILE A 308 -0.10 -1.92 5.71
CA ILE A 308 -0.84 -2.18 6.95
C ILE A 308 -1.14 -0.88 7.70
N ILE A 309 -0.13 -0.01 7.82
CA ILE A 309 -0.27 1.26 8.55
C ILE A 309 -1.19 2.23 7.81
N MET A 310 -1.09 2.32 6.49
CA MET A 310 -1.80 3.32 5.72
C MET A 310 -3.25 2.94 5.39
N ARG A 311 -3.51 1.67 5.06
CA ARG A 311 -4.81 1.23 4.54
C ARG A 311 -6.00 1.66 5.41
N PRO A 312 -5.97 1.55 6.76
CA PRO A 312 -7.08 1.97 7.61
C PRO A 312 -7.37 3.49 7.60
N HIS A 313 -6.42 4.30 7.11
CA HIS A 313 -6.48 5.77 7.16
C HIS A 313 -6.59 6.41 5.78
N PHE A 314 -7.02 5.64 4.77
CA PHE A 314 -7.12 6.09 3.39
C PHE A 314 -7.95 7.37 3.24
N ASP A 315 -9.11 7.44 3.92
CA ASP A 315 -10.00 8.60 3.89
C ASP A 315 -9.36 9.83 4.52
N LEU A 316 -8.65 9.64 5.64
CA LEU A 316 -7.93 10.71 6.33
C LEU A 316 -6.85 11.33 5.44
N PHE A 317 -6.05 10.51 4.76
CA PHE A 317 -5.03 11.00 3.83
C PHE A 317 -5.63 11.58 2.54
N GLY A 318 -6.86 11.20 2.20
CA GLY A 318 -7.62 11.73 1.07
C GLY A 318 -8.27 13.09 1.35
N ASP A 319 -8.51 13.43 2.62
CA ASP A 319 -9.24 14.65 3.01
C ASP A 319 -8.37 15.91 2.91
N ARG A 320 -8.38 16.54 1.73
CA ARG A 320 -7.59 17.74 1.43
C ARG A 320 -8.35 19.02 1.70
N TYR A 321 -7.67 19.96 2.35
CA TYR A 321 -8.18 21.30 2.60
C TYR A 321 -8.74 21.98 1.34
N SER A 322 -7.99 22.00 0.24
CA SER A 322 -8.43 22.64 -1.00
C SER A 322 -9.69 22.00 -1.60
N GLU A 323 -9.86 20.68 -1.47
CA GLU A 323 -11.06 19.97 -1.94
C GLU A 323 -12.28 20.25 -1.03
N ARG A 324 -12.06 20.51 0.28
CA ARG A 324 -13.11 20.98 1.19
C ARG A 324 -13.56 22.40 0.86
N GLU A 325 -12.63 23.31 0.60
CA GLU A 325 -12.95 24.69 0.19
C GLU A 325 -13.70 24.73 -1.15
N GLU A 326 -13.27 23.96 -2.14
CA GLU A 326 -13.97 23.89 -3.45
C GLU A 326 -15.43 23.42 -3.30
N ARG A 327 -15.65 22.38 -2.48
CA ARG A 327 -16.99 21.86 -2.19
C ARG A 327 -17.84 22.91 -1.49
N ARG A 328 -17.31 23.60 -0.48
CA ARG A 328 -18.01 24.69 0.22
C ARG A 328 -18.41 25.80 -0.75
N MET A 329 -17.49 26.26 -1.59
CA MET A 329 -17.78 27.29 -2.59
C MET A 329 -18.84 26.85 -3.60
N LYS A 330 -18.85 25.57 -3.98
CA LYS A 330 -19.88 25.00 -4.85
C LYS A 330 -21.25 24.95 -4.18
N GLU A 331 -21.30 24.53 -2.92
CA GLU A 331 -22.52 24.49 -2.10
C GLU A 331 -23.10 25.91 -1.90
N GLU A 332 -22.25 26.89 -1.61
CA GLU A 332 -22.65 28.30 -1.47
C GLU A 332 -23.24 28.85 -2.79
N LYS A 333 -22.63 28.54 -3.93
CA LYS A 333 -23.17 28.92 -5.26
C LYS A 333 -24.51 28.28 -5.57
N VAL A 334 -24.68 27.00 -5.24
CA VAL A 334 -25.95 26.28 -5.44
C VAL A 334 -27.04 26.88 -4.55
N ALA A 335 -26.74 27.13 -3.28
CA ALA A 335 -27.68 27.75 -2.34
C ALA A 335 -28.13 29.15 -2.80
N GLU A 336 -27.20 29.94 -3.36
CA GLU A 336 -27.53 31.26 -3.90
C GLU A 336 -28.40 31.18 -5.16
N ALA A 337 -28.09 30.26 -6.09
CA ALA A 337 -28.91 30.04 -7.28
C ALA A 337 -30.35 29.62 -6.91
N GLU A 338 -30.50 28.76 -5.91
CA GLU A 338 -31.83 28.36 -5.40
C GLU A 338 -32.60 29.53 -4.75
N ARG A 339 -31.91 30.42 -4.03
CA ARG A 339 -32.52 31.63 -3.46
C ARG A 339 -33.01 32.57 -4.55
N VAL A 340 -32.19 32.84 -5.56
CA VAL A 340 -32.57 33.69 -6.70
C VAL A 340 -33.76 33.08 -7.45
N ALA A 341 -33.76 31.78 -7.72
CA ALA A 341 -34.87 31.10 -8.38
C ALA A 341 -36.18 31.19 -7.58
N LYS A 342 -36.12 31.07 -6.24
CA LYS A 342 -37.29 31.25 -5.37
C LYS A 342 -37.83 32.68 -5.42
N LEU A 343 -36.96 33.68 -5.39
CA LEU A 343 -37.37 35.08 -5.49
C LEU A 343 -38.06 35.38 -6.83
N GLN A 344 -37.49 34.89 -7.94
CA GLN A 344 -38.08 35.04 -9.27
C GLN A 344 -39.43 34.32 -9.41
N ALA A 345 -39.60 33.15 -8.78
CA ALA A 345 -40.86 32.42 -8.77
C ALA A 345 -41.96 33.10 -7.93
N VAL A 346 -41.58 33.87 -6.90
CA VAL A 346 -42.52 34.68 -6.12
C VAL A 346 -43.00 35.88 -6.94
N ASP A 347 -42.09 36.57 -7.65
CA ASP A 347 -42.45 37.72 -8.50
C ASP A 347 -43.39 37.33 -9.65
N LEU A 348 -43.22 36.14 -10.25
CA LEU A 348 -44.08 35.62 -11.33
C LEU A 348 -45.50 35.23 -10.87
N ASN A 349 -45.70 34.91 -9.58
CA ASN A 349 -47.02 34.59 -9.01
C ASN A 349 -47.74 35.82 -8.44
N SER A 350 -47.09 36.99 -8.46
CA SER A 350 -47.65 38.28 -8.03
C SER A 350 -48.12 39.19 -9.18
N LEU A 351 -48.02 38.70 -10.42
CA LEU A 351 -48.63 39.24 -11.64
C LEU A 351 -49.79 38.32 -12.06
#